data_AF-A0A2D9TV72-F1
#
_entry.id   AF-A0A2D9TV72-F1
#
_cell.length_a   1.000
_cell.length_b   1.000
_cell.length_c   1.000
_cell.angle_alpha   90.00
_cell.angle_beta   90.00
_cell.angle_gamma   90.00
#
_symmetry.space_group_name_H-M   'P 1'
#
loop_
_entity.id
_entity.type
_entity.pdbx_description
1 polymer ?
#
loop_
_entity_poly.entity_id
_entity_poly.type
_entity_poly.pdbx_seq_one_letter_code
_entity_poly.pdbx_strand_id
1 'polypeptide(L)'
;MSEFVRNYLTQKFPYRHAHQYTSVNVDYPLLRRIALAYEKSHHSPDDDEVIESYLAFKQEIVVQFEYMLAEGIKITPWLPSGQPYNSSRDLLRQVAESNRLHVFLTKNGYGEQEQLSVLSHPMLEETDYVINGQRLCYNDVFRAVHDYVGHYLYQLDFSVLGECQTAFRHMETLSEAASKAVFSETAGQICFFYYGSHLYDSELSCPSKGNSGYVPLSLRPYAEQKATVLPAILRQRFAKMFK
;
A
#
# COMPACT_ATOMS: atom_id res chain seq x y z
N MET A 1 -24.16 -4.24 -11.67
CA MET A 1 -23.20 -4.93 -10.78
C MET A 1 -23.13 -6.40 -11.15
N SER A 2 -21.95 -6.90 -11.55
CA SER A 2 -21.75 -8.30 -11.97
C SER A 2 -21.87 -9.28 -10.79
N GLU A 3 -22.01 -10.57 -11.08
CA GLU A 3 -22.03 -11.63 -10.05
C GLU A 3 -20.71 -11.70 -9.27
N PHE A 4 -19.57 -11.55 -9.96
CA PHE A 4 -18.25 -11.43 -9.32
C PHE A 4 -18.22 -10.30 -8.30
N VAL A 5 -18.64 -9.08 -8.68
CA VAL A 5 -18.66 -7.92 -7.78
C VAL A 5 -19.57 -8.17 -6.58
N ARG A 6 -20.76 -8.74 -6.80
CA ARG A 6 -21.69 -9.06 -5.71
C ARG A 6 -21.07 -10.07 -4.74
N ASN A 7 -20.47 -11.14 -5.24
CA ASN A 7 -19.84 -12.16 -4.40
C ASN A 7 -18.64 -11.60 -3.65
N TYR A 8 -17.79 -10.83 -4.33
CA TYR A 8 -16.65 -10.14 -3.73
C TYR A 8 -17.07 -9.23 -2.58
N LEU A 9 -18.02 -8.32 -2.83
CA LEU A 9 -18.51 -7.39 -1.82
C LEU A 9 -19.19 -8.09 -0.63
N THR A 10 -19.85 -9.23 -0.88
CA THR A 10 -20.57 -9.97 0.17
C THR A 10 -19.66 -10.87 1.01
N GLN A 11 -18.62 -11.45 0.41
CA GLN A 11 -17.77 -12.47 1.04
C GLN A 11 -16.44 -11.93 1.55
N LYS A 12 -15.89 -10.89 0.91
CA LYS A 12 -14.50 -10.44 1.09
C LYS A 12 -14.38 -8.98 1.50
N PHE A 13 -15.32 -8.13 1.08
CA PHE A 13 -15.24 -6.69 1.36
C PHE A 13 -15.79 -6.36 2.77
N PRO A 14 -15.20 -5.38 3.48
CA PRO A 14 -15.43 -5.23 4.90
C PRO A 14 -16.78 -4.61 5.22
N TYR A 15 -17.79 -5.46 5.42
CA TYR A 15 -18.97 -5.14 6.24
C TYR A 15 -19.41 -6.26 7.18
N ARG A 16 -18.71 -7.39 7.23
CA ARG A 16 -18.96 -8.43 8.23
C ARG A 16 -17.88 -8.42 9.29
N HIS A 17 -18.13 -7.58 10.29
CA HIS A 17 -17.40 -7.42 11.54
C HIS A 17 -16.04 -6.71 11.38
N ALA A 18 -15.99 -5.47 11.86
CA ALA A 18 -14.73 -4.81 12.23
C ALA A 18 -14.08 -5.62 13.36
N HIS A 19 -13.43 -6.73 13.02
CA HIS A 19 -12.60 -7.47 13.96
C HIS A 19 -11.41 -6.57 14.28
N GLN A 20 -11.50 -5.76 15.33
CA GLN A 20 -10.31 -5.20 15.95
C GLN A 20 -9.50 -6.39 16.48
N TYR A 21 -8.33 -6.65 15.88
CA TYR A 21 -7.43 -7.67 16.44
C TYR A 21 -7.07 -7.26 17.85
N THR A 22 -7.27 -8.19 18.78
CA THR A 22 -7.05 -7.94 20.21
C THR A 22 -5.57 -7.86 20.56
N SER A 23 -4.68 -8.36 19.68
CA SER A 23 -3.22 -8.21 19.82
C SER A 23 -2.47 -8.40 18.50
N VAL A 24 -1.49 -7.54 18.21
CA VAL A 24 -0.51 -7.73 17.14
C VAL A 24 0.78 -8.29 17.74
N ASN A 25 1.21 -9.48 17.30
CA ASN A 25 2.49 -10.05 17.73
C ASN A 25 3.59 -9.65 16.74
N VAL A 26 4.29 -8.56 17.05
CA VAL A 26 5.28 -7.95 16.14
C VAL A 26 6.54 -8.82 16.03
N ASP A 27 6.78 -9.42 14.86
CA ASP A 27 8.01 -10.15 14.53
C ASP A 27 9.00 -9.23 13.80
N TYR A 28 9.75 -8.41 14.55
CA TYR A 28 10.75 -7.51 13.97
C TYR A 28 11.81 -8.23 13.10
N PRO A 29 12.32 -9.42 13.46
CA PRO A 29 13.18 -10.19 12.57
C PRO A 29 12.52 -10.53 11.23
N LEU A 30 11.21 -10.82 11.20
CA LEU A 30 10.48 -11.02 9.94
C LEU A 30 10.37 -9.74 9.13
N LEU A 31 10.03 -8.60 9.75
CA LEU A 31 9.95 -7.31 9.02
C LEU A 31 11.29 -6.95 8.36
N ARG A 32 12.42 -7.20 9.03
CA ARG A 32 13.76 -7.06 8.43
C ARG A 32 14.00 -8.01 7.25
N ARG A 33 13.51 -9.25 7.33
CA ARG A 33 13.60 -10.21 6.20
C ARG A 33 12.73 -9.78 5.03
N ILE A 34 11.55 -9.21 5.27
CA ILE A 34 10.70 -8.66 4.21
C ILE A 34 11.39 -7.47 3.55
N ALA A 35 11.97 -6.56 4.34
CA ALA A 35 12.75 -5.44 3.84
C ALA A 35 13.89 -5.90 2.92
N LEU A 36 14.68 -6.88 3.37
CA LEU A 36 15.78 -7.45 2.58
C LEU A 36 15.26 -8.14 1.31
N ALA A 37 14.18 -8.90 1.40
CA ALA A 37 13.60 -9.59 0.25
C ALA A 37 13.06 -8.60 -0.80
N TYR A 38 12.41 -7.52 -0.37
CA TYR A 38 11.98 -6.44 -1.27
C TYR A 38 13.17 -5.71 -1.86
N GLU A 39 14.18 -5.35 -1.07
CA GLU A 39 15.38 -4.68 -1.56
C GLU A 39 16.10 -5.50 -2.64
N LYS A 40 16.20 -6.82 -2.45
CA LYS A 40 16.88 -7.75 -3.38
C LYS A 40 16.01 -8.23 -4.54
N SER A 41 14.70 -7.96 -4.54
CA SER A 41 13.84 -8.37 -5.64
C SER A 41 14.12 -7.56 -6.90
N HIS A 42 13.86 -8.16 -8.06
CA HIS A 42 13.96 -7.51 -9.35
C HIS A 42 12.59 -7.04 -9.83
N HIS A 43 12.55 -5.88 -10.50
CA HIS A 43 11.38 -5.49 -11.27
C HIS A 43 11.18 -6.49 -12.42
N SER A 44 10.14 -7.30 -12.33
CA SER A 44 9.87 -8.41 -13.27
C SER A 44 8.42 -8.33 -13.79
N PRO A 45 8.03 -7.25 -14.49
CA PRO A 45 6.65 -7.01 -14.89
C PRO A 45 6.13 -8.04 -15.91
N ASP A 46 7.03 -8.71 -16.63
CA ASP A 46 6.71 -9.71 -17.65
C ASP A 46 6.71 -11.15 -17.12
N ASP A 47 6.98 -11.36 -15.82
CA ASP A 47 6.92 -12.69 -15.20
C ASP A 47 5.45 -13.15 -15.04
N ASP A 48 5.15 -14.40 -15.41
CA ASP A 48 3.78 -14.93 -15.42
C ASP A 48 3.08 -14.81 -14.06
N GLU A 49 3.80 -15.07 -12.95
CA GLU A 49 3.22 -14.95 -11.60
C GLU A 49 2.96 -13.49 -11.22
N VAL A 50 3.84 -12.58 -11.65
CA VAL A 50 3.65 -11.13 -11.47
C VAL A 50 2.46 -10.64 -12.29
N ILE A 51 2.36 -11.00 -13.58
CA ILE A 51 1.25 -10.62 -14.44
C ILE A 51 -0.09 -11.08 -13.85
N GLU A 52 -0.19 -12.36 -13.47
CA GLU A 52 -1.42 -12.93 -12.90
C GLU A 52 -1.81 -12.17 -11.62
N SER A 53 -0.85 -11.94 -10.73
CA SER A 53 -1.09 -11.30 -9.46
C SER A 53 -1.52 -9.83 -9.61
N TYR A 54 -0.83 -9.06 -10.45
CA TYR A 54 -1.16 -7.65 -10.68
C TYR A 54 -2.46 -7.49 -11.46
N LEU A 55 -2.81 -8.41 -12.37
CA LEU A 55 -4.11 -8.40 -13.03
C LEU A 55 -5.26 -8.58 -12.04
N ALA A 56 -5.17 -9.59 -11.16
CA ALA A 56 -6.16 -9.80 -10.12
C ALA A 56 -6.24 -8.58 -9.18
N PHE A 57 -5.08 -8.05 -8.77
CA PHE A 57 -5.02 -6.88 -7.91
C PHE A 57 -5.71 -5.66 -8.54
N LYS A 58 -5.39 -5.32 -9.79
CA LYS A 58 -6.00 -4.21 -10.54
C LYS A 58 -7.51 -4.34 -10.66
N GLN A 59 -8.01 -5.54 -10.97
CA GLN A 59 -9.45 -5.79 -11.10
C GLN A 59 -10.17 -5.60 -9.77
N GLU A 60 -9.61 -6.13 -8.68
CA GLU A 60 -10.26 -6.08 -7.37
C GLU A 60 -10.21 -4.69 -6.74
N ILE A 61 -9.12 -3.94 -6.85
CA ILE A 61 -9.07 -2.56 -6.33
C ILE A 61 -10.04 -1.63 -7.05
N VAL A 62 -10.30 -1.86 -8.34
CA VAL A 62 -11.34 -1.12 -9.07
C VAL A 62 -12.71 -1.39 -8.47
N VAL A 63 -13.01 -2.64 -8.12
CA VAL A 63 -14.27 -2.97 -7.43
C VAL A 63 -14.38 -2.28 -6.07
N GLN A 64 -13.30 -2.27 -5.29
CA GLN A 64 -13.26 -1.55 -4.01
C GLN A 64 -13.47 -0.04 -4.21
N PHE A 65 -12.83 0.54 -5.23
CA PHE A 65 -12.93 1.95 -5.56
C PHE A 65 -14.34 2.36 -6.01
N GLU A 66 -14.97 1.59 -6.90
CA GLU A 66 -16.35 1.82 -7.32
C GLU A 66 -17.33 1.73 -6.15
N TYR A 67 -17.10 0.80 -5.23
CA TYR A 67 -17.88 0.71 -4.00
C TYR A 67 -17.75 2.00 -3.17
N MET A 68 -16.52 2.51 -2.97
CA MET A 68 -16.30 3.77 -2.25
C MET A 68 -17.07 4.94 -2.88
N LEU A 69 -17.06 5.04 -4.21
CA LEU A 69 -17.82 6.06 -4.93
C LEU A 69 -19.33 5.90 -4.71
N ALA A 70 -19.84 4.66 -4.72
CA ALA A 70 -21.25 4.35 -4.49
C ALA A 70 -21.70 4.68 -3.06
N GLU A 71 -20.82 4.51 -2.07
CA GLU A 71 -21.04 4.95 -0.68
C GLU A 71 -20.94 6.48 -0.49
N GLY A 72 -20.70 7.23 -1.57
CA GLY A 72 -20.67 8.68 -1.58
C GLY A 72 -19.33 9.29 -1.20
N ILE A 73 -18.24 8.52 -1.22
CA ILE A 73 -16.89 9.05 -1.04
C ILE A 73 -16.47 9.86 -2.27
N LYS A 74 -16.11 11.11 -2.02
CA LYS A 74 -15.67 12.09 -3.02
C LYS A 74 -14.16 12.07 -3.13
N ILE A 75 -13.66 11.36 -4.13
CA ILE A 75 -12.23 11.34 -4.46
C ILE A 75 -11.83 12.71 -5.02
N THR A 76 -10.74 13.28 -4.51
CA THR A 76 -10.22 14.58 -4.94
C THR A 76 -8.70 14.50 -5.12
N PRO A 77 -8.18 14.56 -6.36
CA PRO A 77 -6.74 14.64 -6.59
C PRO A 77 -6.09 15.78 -5.80
N TRP A 78 -4.99 15.48 -5.11
CA TRP A 78 -4.19 16.48 -4.42
C TRP A 78 -3.21 17.13 -5.41
N LEU A 79 -3.48 18.37 -5.74
CA LEU A 79 -2.69 19.20 -6.67
C LEU A 79 -1.66 20.13 -6.00
N PRO A 80 -1.86 20.61 -4.75
CA PRO A 80 -0.83 21.40 -4.08
C PRO A 80 0.48 20.63 -3.84
N SER A 81 1.55 21.36 -3.56
CA SER A 81 2.82 20.77 -3.11
C SER A 81 2.69 20.11 -1.74
N GLY A 82 3.49 19.07 -1.50
CA GLY A 82 3.50 18.35 -0.22
C GLY A 82 2.39 17.30 -0.08
N GLN A 83 2.23 16.77 1.12
CA GLN A 83 1.27 15.70 1.42
C GLN A 83 -0.15 16.27 1.68
N PRO A 84 -1.23 15.57 1.29
CA PRO A 84 -2.61 16.02 1.55
C PRO A 84 -3.01 16.01 3.02
N TYR A 85 -2.30 15.24 3.85
CA TYR A 85 -2.63 15.01 5.25
C TYR A 85 -1.41 15.20 6.14
N ASN A 86 -1.59 15.89 7.26
CA ASN A 86 -0.52 16.07 8.24
C ASN A 86 -0.27 14.81 9.11
N SER A 87 -1.29 13.95 9.22
CA SER A 87 -1.26 12.70 9.98
C SER A 87 -2.44 11.81 9.60
N SER A 88 -2.42 10.55 10.02
CA SER A 88 -3.57 9.65 9.87
C SER A 88 -4.84 10.23 10.53
N ARG A 89 -4.73 10.87 11.70
CA ARG A 89 -5.89 11.51 12.37
C ARG A 89 -6.53 12.61 11.52
N ASP A 90 -5.73 13.31 10.73
CA ASP A 90 -6.22 14.34 9.80
C ASP A 90 -7.01 13.70 8.65
N LEU A 91 -6.47 12.63 8.06
CA LEU A 91 -7.18 11.81 7.07
C LEU A 91 -8.51 11.29 7.62
N LEU A 92 -8.46 10.61 8.78
CA LEU A 92 -9.64 10.00 9.40
C LEU A 92 -10.74 11.03 9.67
N ARG A 93 -10.36 12.19 10.24
CA ARG A 93 -11.29 13.28 10.51
C ARG A 93 -11.92 13.82 9.24
N GLN A 94 -11.11 14.14 8.22
CA GLN A 94 -11.61 14.74 6.98
C GLN A 94 -12.58 13.82 6.24
N VAL A 95 -12.28 12.52 6.17
CA VAL A 95 -13.19 11.54 5.55
C VAL A 95 -14.49 11.44 6.35
N ALA A 96 -14.42 11.35 7.69
CA ALA A 96 -15.61 11.26 8.55
C ALA A 96 -16.52 12.50 8.47
N GLU A 97 -15.95 13.70 8.39
CA GLU A 97 -16.70 14.96 8.42
C GLU A 97 -17.26 15.36 7.06
N SER A 98 -16.63 14.94 5.96
CA SER A 98 -16.93 15.49 4.62
C SER A 98 -17.12 14.46 3.51
N ASN A 99 -16.93 13.17 3.80
CA ASN A 99 -16.84 12.08 2.83
C ASN A 99 -15.83 12.36 1.70
N ARG A 100 -14.86 13.26 1.90
CA ARG A 100 -13.88 13.62 0.89
C ARG A 100 -12.54 12.95 1.20
N LEU A 101 -11.97 12.31 0.19
CA LEU A 101 -10.66 11.69 0.26
C LEU A 101 -9.73 12.34 -0.76
N HIS A 102 -8.63 12.90 -0.27
CA HIS A 102 -7.57 13.45 -1.08
C HIS A 102 -6.58 12.36 -1.47
N VAL A 103 -6.31 12.25 -2.77
CA VAL A 103 -5.37 11.26 -3.30
C VAL A 103 -4.11 11.97 -3.77
N PHE A 104 -2.99 11.64 -3.16
CA PHE A 104 -1.68 12.08 -3.65
C PHE A 104 -1.36 11.32 -4.94
N LEU A 105 -1.30 12.02 -6.07
CA LEU A 105 -1.16 11.38 -7.38
C LEU A 105 0.24 10.81 -7.58
N THR A 106 0.28 9.66 -8.22
CA THR A 106 1.46 8.90 -8.66
C THR A 106 2.42 9.77 -9.44
N LYS A 107 1.92 10.54 -10.40
CA LYS A 107 2.73 11.48 -11.19
C LYS A 107 3.42 12.59 -10.36
N ASN A 108 2.96 12.85 -9.15
CA ASN A 108 3.57 13.83 -8.23
C ASN A 108 4.53 13.15 -7.24
N GLY A 109 4.51 11.82 -7.13
CA GLY A 109 5.26 11.03 -6.15
C GLY A 109 6.34 10.13 -6.72
N TYR A 110 6.24 9.74 -7.99
CA TYR A 110 7.30 9.06 -8.72
C TYR A 110 8.39 10.10 -9.02
N GLY A 111 9.57 9.94 -8.41
CA GLY A 111 10.67 10.89 -8.53
C GLY A 111 11.05 11.16 -9.99
N GLU A 112 11.43 12.40 -10.31
CA GLU A 112 11.74 12.84 -11.68
C GLU A 112 12.84 12.01 -12.38
N GLN A 113 13.61 11.18 -11.65
CA GLN A 113 14.82 10.51 -12.13
C GLN A 113 14.68 9.04 -12.54
N GLU A 114 13.54 8.39 -12.34
CA GLU A 114 13.35 6.98 -12.71
C GLU A 114 12.27 6.86 -13.78
N GLN A 115 12.59 7.21 -15.03
CA GLN A 115 11.61 7.24 -16.12
C GLN A 115 11.70 6.05 -17.09
N LEU A 116 12.61 5.08 -16.89
CA LEU A 116 12.77 3.98 -17.86
C LEU A 116 12.39 2.60 -17.31
N SER A 117 12.76 2.25 -16.06
CA SER A 117 12.28 1.01 -15.40
C SER A 117 10.85 1.14 -14.88
N VAL A 118 10.43 2.36 -14.58
CA VAL A 118 9.12 2.69 -14.02
C VAL A 118 8.00 2.55 -15.05
N LEU A 119 8.24 2.88 -16.33
CA LEU A 119 7.18 2.91 -17.35
C LEU A 119 6.50 1.55 -17.60
N SER A 120 7.18 0.44 -17.30
CA SER A 120 6.62 -0.91 -17.42
C SER A 120 5.87 -1.38 -16.18
N HIS A 121 5.78 -0.57 -15.12
CA HIS A 121 5.13 -0.99 -13.89
C HIS A 121 3.60 -1.09 -14.08
N PRO A 122 2.96 -2.26 -13.84
CA PRO A 122 1.54 -2.46 -14.15
C PRO A 122 0.59 -1.47 -13.45
N MET A 123 1.00 -0.96 -12.28
CA MET A 123 0.21 0.02 -11.53
C MET A 123 0.21 1.43 -12.16
N LEU A 124 1.07 1.72 -13.14
CA LEU A 124 1.05 2.98 -13.88
C LEU A 124 0.11 2.99 -15.07
N GLU A 125 -0.44 1.82 -15.43
CA GLU A 125 -1.46 1.75 -16.47
C GLU A 125 -2.63 2.68 -16.12
N GLU A 126 -3.07 3.45 -17.12
CA GLU A 126 -4.18 4.37 -16.96
C GLU A 126 -5.51 3.61 -16.79
N THR A 127 -6.39 4.18 -15.99
CA THR A 127 -7.78 3.72 -15.85
C THR A 127 -8.72 4.63 -16.63
N ASP A 128 -9.99 4.25 -16.70
CA ASP A 128 -11.05 5.08 -17.28
C ASP A 128 -11.52 6.22 -16.36
N TYR A 129 -11.05 6.26 -15.10
CA TYR A 129 -11.46 7.28 -14.14
C TYR A 129 -10.76 8.61 -14.39
N VAL A 130 -11.55 9.64 -14.70
CA VAL A 130 -11.11 11.02 -14.81
C VAL A 130 -11.80 11.86 -13.75
N ILE A 131 -11.03 12.39 -12.80
CA ILE A 131 -11.55 13.17 -11.67
C ILE A 131 -10.90 14.55 -11.67
N ASN A 132 -11.71 15.60 -11.73
CA ASN A 132 -11.25 17.00 -11.81
C ASN A 132 -10.19 17.21 -12.91
N GLY A 133 -10.39 16.59 -14.08
CA GLY A 133 -9.48 16.67 -15.23
C GLY A 133 -8.20 15.85 -15.10
N GLN A 134 -8.03 15.06 -14.03
CA GLN A 134 -6.90 14.15 -13.85
C GLN A 134 -7.33 12.72 -14.16
N ARG A 135 -6.71 12.10 -15.17
CA ARG A 135 -6.84 10.66 -15.40
C ARG A 135 -6.03 9.93 -14.34
N LEU A 136 -6.66 8.96 -13.69
CA LEU A 136 -6.03 8.16 -12.64
C LEU A 136 -5.39 6.92 -13.24
N CYS A 137 -4.19 6.56 -12.76
CA CYS A 137 -3.64 5.22 -12.97
C CYS A 137 -4.11 4.25 -11.88
N TYR A 138 -3.85 2.94 -12.07
CA TYR A 138 -4.21 1.94 -11.05
C TYR A 138 -3.57 2.21 -9.70
N ASN A 139 -2.36 2.79 -9.65
CA ASN A 139 -1.72 3.17 -8.39
C ASN A 139 -2.48 4.30 -7.69
N ASP A 140 -3.02 5.28 -8.41
CA ASP A 140 -3.85 6.33 -7.82
C ASP A 140 -5.16 5.77 -7.24
N VAL A 141 -5.77 4.84 -7.98
CA VAL A 141 -6.94 4.07 -7.52
C VAL A 141 -6.59 3.29 -6.25
N PHE A 142 -5.45 2.59 -6.24
CA PHE A 142 -5.02 1.85 -5.05
C PHE A 142 -4.71 2.76 -3.87
N ARG A 143 -4.10 3.93 -4.07
CA ARG A 143 -3.85 4.90 -2.98
C ARG A 143 -5.16 5.36 -2.33
N ALA A 144 -6.19 5.63 -3.14
CA ALA A 144 -7.53 5.93 -2.62
C ALA A 144 -8.11 4.77 -1.81
N VAL A 145 -8.05 3.56 -2.37
CA VAL A 145 -8.52 2.33 -1.72
C VAL A 145 -7.74 2.05 -0.43
N HIS A 146 -6.43 2.25 -0.44
CA HIS A 146 -5.55 2.05 0.69
C HIS A 146 -5.89 3.01 1.84
N ASP A 147 -6.05 4.29 1.54
CA ASP A 147 -6.43 5.29 2.53
C ASP A 147 -7.83 5.05 3.12
N TYR A 148 -8.79 4.65 2.29
CA TYR A 148 -10.15 4.43 2.76
C TYR A 148 -10.36 3.05 3.39
N VAL A 149 -10.15 1.98 2.60
CA VAL A 149 -10.37 0.60 3.03
C VAL A 149 -9.31 0.17 4.03
N GLY A 150 -8.06 0.60 3.86
CA GLY A 150 -6.95 0.26 4.74
C GLY A 150 -6.96 1.07 6.05
N HIS A 151 -6.90 2.40 5.94
CA HIS A 151 -6.81 3.26 7.13
C HIS A 151 -8.17 3.65 7.70
N TYR A 152 -9.07 4.21 6.89
CA TYR A 152 -10.31 4.80 7.39
C TYR A 152 -11.27 3.78 8.01
N LEU A 153 -11.60 2.70 7.31
CA LEU A 153 -12.57 1.72 7.82
C LEU A 153 -12.11 1.02 9.11
N TYR A 154 -10.79 0.88 9.29
CA TYR A 154 -10.20 0.20 10.45
C TYR A 154 -9.58 1.15 11.49
N GLN A 155 -9.62 2.46 11.25
CA GLN A 155 -9.04 3.50 12.12
C GLN A 155 -7.55 3.28 12.41
N LEU A 156 -6.79 2.85 11.39
CA LEU A 156 -5.35 2.56 11.50
C LEU A 156 -4.51 3.81 11.22
N ASP A 157 -3.38 3.96 11.94
CA ASP A 157 -2.45 5.07 11.73
C ASP A 157 -1.39 4.79 10.66
N PHE A 158 -0.56 5.80 10.36
CA PHE A 158 0.54 5.72 9.39
C PHE A 158 1.86 5.25 10.05
N SER A 159 1.80 4.66 11.25
CA SER A 159 3.00 4.05 11.84
C SER A 159 3.34 2.76 11.10
N VAL A 160 4.58 2.27 11.24
CA VAL A 160 4.96 0.96 10.66
C VAL A 160 3.99 -0.17 11.03
N LEU A 161 3.42 -0.15 12.25
CA LEU A 161 2.44 -1.15 12.67
C LEU A 161 1.05 -0.90 12.08
N GLY A 162 0.65 0.36 11.92
CA GLY A 162 -0.60 0.71 11.25
C GLY A 162 -0.58 0.35 9.77
N GLU A 163 0.54 0.59 9.10
CA GLU A 163 0.80 0.18 7.71
C GLU A 163 0.85 -1.34 7.55
N CYS A 164 1.51 -2.06 8.48
CA CYS A 164 1.53 -3.51 8.44
C CYS A 164 0.13 -4.11 8.67
N GLN A 165 -0.66 -3.53 9.58
CA GLN A 165 -2.06 -3.94 9.75
C GLN A 165 -2.87 -3.64 8.48
N THR A 166 -2.68 -2.49 7.85
CA THR A 166 -3.35 -2.13 6.60
C THR A 166 -2.99 -3.08 5.47
N ALA A 167 -1.71 -3.42 5.30
CA ALA A 167 -1.26 -4.44 4.35
C ALA A 167 -1.97 -5.78 4.59
N PHE A 168 -2.12 -6.18 5.85
CA PHE A 168 -2.85 -7.39 6.20
C PHE A 168 -4.35 -7.31 5.86
N ARG A 169 -5.01 -6.16 6.09
CA ARG A 169 -6.41 -5.96 5.69
C ARG A 169 -6.61 -6.09 4.19
N HIS A 170 -5.70 -5.53 3.40
CA HIS A 170 -5.72 -5.73 1.95
C HIS A 170 -5.61 -7.23 1.61
N MET A 171 -4.71 -7.97 2.24
CA MET A 171 -4.60 -9.42 2.04
C MET A 171 -5.87 -10.21 2.41
N GLU A 172 -6.66 -9.75 3.39
CA GLU A 172 -7.92 -10.39 3.78
C GLU A 172 -9.06 -10.11 2.78
N THR A 173 -9.12 -8.87 2.30
CA THR A 173 -10.18 -8.37 1.43
C THR A 173 -9.94 -8.69 -0.05
N LEU A 174 -8.70 -9.02 -0.43
CA LEU A 174 -8.33 -9.42 -1.79
C LEU A 174 -8.26 -10.95 -1.94
N SER A 175 -8.27 -11.42 -3.19
CA SER A 175 -8.03 -12.83 -3.51
C SER A 175 -6.60 -13.26 -3.19
N GLU A 176 -6.35 -14.57 -3.14
CA GLU A 176 -4.99 -15.08 -2.95
C GLU A 176 -4.04 -14.61 -4.06
N ALA A 177 -4.50 -14.56 -5.31
CA ALA A 177 -3.72 -14.08 -6.45
C ALA A 177 -3.34 -12.60 -6.26
N ALA A 178 -4.31 -11.72 -5.99
CA ALA A 178 -4.07 -10.30 -5.72
C ALA A 178 -3.22 -10.05 -4.46
N SER A 179 -3.33 -10.93 -3.46
CA SER A 179 -2.59 -10.80 -2.20
C SER A 179 -1.07 -10.87 -2.37
N LYS A 180 -0.57 -11.46 -3.46
CA LYS A 180 0.88 -11.56 -3.73
C LYS A 180 1.45 -10.19 -4.11
N ALA A 181 0.82 -9.49 -5.07
CA ALA A 181 1.19 -8.14 -5.50
C ALA A 181 0.99 -7.12 -4.39
N VAL A 182 -0.19 -7.09 -3.76
CA VAL A 182 -0.47 -6.08 -2.71
C VAL A 182 0.50 -6.20 -1.52
N PHE A 183 0.97 -7.41 -1.21
CA PHE A 183 1.98 -7.62 -0.16
C PHE A 183 3.32 -6.99 -0.53
N SER A 184 3.75 -7.09 -1.80
CA SER A 184 4.95 -6.40 -2.30
C SER A 184 4.77 -4.88 -2.27
N GLU A 185 3.63 -4.38 -2.78
CA GLU A 185 3.31 -2.94 -2.89
C GLU A 185 3.10 -2.24 -1.54
N THR A 186 2.80 -2.99 -0.48
CA THR A 186 2.56 -2.43 0.87
C THR A 186 3.64 -2.88 1.85
N ALA A 187 3.51 -4.09 2.40
CA ALA A 187 4.42 -4.63 3.41
C ALA A 187 5.89 -4.64 2.95
N GLY A 188 6.15 -4.95 1.68
CA GLY A 188 7.49 -4.88 1.08
C GLY A 188 8.10 -3.49 1.18
N GLN A 189 7.43 -2.50 0.62
CA GLN A 189 7.90 -1.11 0.59
C GLN A 189 8.02 -0.49 1.99
N ILE A 190 7.03 -0.72 2.87
CA ILE A 190 7.07 -0.14 4.22
C ILE A 190 8.16 -0.79 5.08
N CYS A 191 8.37 -2.11 4.94
CA CYS A 191 9.47 -2.78 5.63
C CYS A 191 10.81 -2.28 5.11
N PHE A 192 10.98 -2.07 3.80
CA PHE A 192 12.16 -1.42 3.26
C PHE A 192 12.37 -0.05 3.92
N PHE A 193 11.38 0.84 3.89
CA PHE A 193 11.51 2.19 4.46
C PHE A 193 11.92 2.19 5.94
N TYR A 194 11.41 1.25 6.73
CA TYR A 194 11.68 1.17 8.17
C TYR A 194 12.88 0.31 8.58
N TYR A 195 13.34 -0.62 7.73
CA TYR A 195 14.31 -1.66 8.10
C TYR A 195 15.33 -2.01 7.00
N GLY A 196 15.34 -1.30 5.87
CA GLY A 196 16.24 -1.53 4.74
C GLY A 196 17.71 -1.22 5.04
N SER A 197 18.59 -1.60 4.10
CA SER A 197 20.04 -1.48 4.27
C SER A 197 20.53 -0.03 4.44
N HIS A 198 19.78 0.96 3.94
CA HIS A 198 20.07 2.39 4.06
C HIS A 198 20.08 2.93 5.49
N LEU A 199 19.65 2.13 6.48
CA LEU A 199 19.71 2.48 7.89
C LEU A 199 21.00 2.00 8.58
N TYR A 200 21.82 1.21 7.89
CA TYR A 200 23.04 0.64 8.43
C TYR A 200 24.26 1.43 7.95
N ASP A 201 25.22 1.64 8.84
CA ASP A 201 26.51 2.21 8.50
C ASP A 201 27.49 1.17 7.93
N SER A 202 28.71 1.61 7.61
CA SER A 202 29.78 0.73 7.08
C SER A 202 30.21 -0.37 8.05
N GLU A 203 29.87 -0.26 9.34
CA GLU A 203 30.16 -1.26 10.37
C GLU A 203 28.97 -2.20 10.62
N LEU A 204 27.92 -2.12 9.79
CA LEU A 204 26.66 -2.86 9.93
C LEU A 204 25.91 -2.56 11.22
N SER A 205 26.14 -1.39 11.81
CA SER A 205 25.37 -0.88 12.94
C SER A 205 24.17 -0.06 12.42
N CYS A 206 23.04 -0.13 13.12
CA CYS A 206 21.85 0.68 12.85
C CYS A 206 21.72 1.73 13.96
N PRO A 207 22.25 2.96 13.79
CA PRO A 207 22.29 3.94 14.87
C PRO A 207 20.89 4.33 15.34
N SER A 208 20.72 4.46 16.65
CA SER A 208 19.48 4.93 17.28
C SER A 208 19.38 6.46 17.25
N LYS A 209 18.15 6.99 17.36
CA LYS A 209 17.90 8.43 17.45
C LYS A 209 18.76 9.08 18.52
N GLY A 210 19.50 10.12 18.14
CA GLY A 210 20.44 10.85 19.02
C GLY A 210 21.91 10.45 18.83
N ASN A 211 22.18 9.33 18.14
CA ASN A 211 23.54 8.93 17.79
C ASN A 211 23.94 9.45 16.40
N SER A 212 25.24 9.65 16.20
CA SER A 212 25.82 9.94 14.89
C SER A 212 25.43 8.83 13.90
N GLY A 213 25.07 9.20 12.66
CA GLY A 213 24.64 8.26 11.62
C GLY A 213 23.16 7.84 11.68
N TYR A 214 22.38 8.30 12.67
CA TYR A 214 20.93 8.06 12.67
C TYR A 214 20.26 8.73 11.47
N VAL A 215 19.50 7.96 10.68
CA VAL A 215 18.74 8.45 9.53
C VAL A 215 17.30 8.77 9.95
N PRO A 216 16.93 10.07 10.09
CA PRO A 216 15.57 10.47 10.43
C PRO A 216 14.59 10.15 9.29
N LEU A 217 13.31 9.93 9.62
CA LEU A 217 12.28 9.51 8.65
C LEU A 217 12.22 10.40 7.40
N SER A 218 12.37 11.71 7.56
CA SER A 218 12.35 12.69 6.47
C SER A 218 13.54 12.59 5.49
N LEU A 219 14.61 11.89 5.89
CA LEU A 219 15.81 11.68 5.06
C LEU A 219 15.93 10.23 4.58
N ARG A 220 14.97 9.36 4.91
CA ARG A 220 14.99 7.99 4.42
C ARG A 220 14.52 7.97 2.97
N PRO A 221 15.23 7.26 2.07
CA PRO A 221 14.76 7.07 0.71
C PRO A 221 13.46 6.25 0.71
N TYR A 222 12.57 6.58 -0.22
CA TYR A 222 11.47 5.68 -0.56
C TYR A 222 12.00 4.47 -1.32
N ALA A 223 11.24 3.38 -1.28
CA ALA A 223 11.60 2.18 -2.01
C ALA A 223 11.50 2.43 -3.52
N GLU A 224 12.47 1.91 -4.28
CA GLU A 224 12.33 1.76 -5.73
C GLU A 224 11.04 0.99 -6.02
N GLN A 225 10.24 1.49 -6.96
CA GLN A 225 8.96 0.91 -7.31
C GLN A 225 9.17 -0.28 -8.24
N LYS A 226 8.73 -1.46 -7.81
CA LYS A 226 9.04 -2.73 -8.50
C LYS A 226 7.83 -3.65 -8.54
N ALA A 227 7.42 -4.01 -9.75
CA ALA A 227 6.52 -5.13 -9.98
C ALA A 227 7.21 -6.45 -9.64
N THR A 228 6.80 -7.09 -8.55
CA THR A 228 7.41 -8.32 -8.04
C THR A 228 6.43 -9.08 -7.14
N VAL A 229 6.62 -10.39 -7.01
CA VAL A 229 6.00 -11.21 -5.96
C VAL A 229 7.06 -11.64 -4.96
N LEU A 230 6.88 -11.31 -3.68
CA LEU A 230 7.77 -11.76 -2.61
C LEU A 230 7.53 -13.23 -2.24
N PRO A 231 8.54 -13.94 -1.69
CA PRO A 231 8.40 -15.34 -1.29
C PRO A 231 7.17 -15.61 -0.42
N ALA A 232 6.36 -16.60 -0.79
CA ALA A 232 5.09 -16.92 -0.13
C ALA A 232 5.23 -17.15 1.38
N ILE A 233 6.36 -17.72 1.83
CA ILE A 233 6.63 -17.95 3.26
C ILE A 233 6.69 -16.65 4.07
N LEU A 234 7.14 -15.54 3.48
CA LEU A 234 7.17 -14.24 4.14
C LEU A 234 5.74 -13.72 4.35
N ARG A 235 4.91 -13.78 3.31
CA ARG A 235 3.49 -13.40 3.35
C ARG A 235 2.71 -14.26 4.37
N GLN A 236 2.91 -15.57 4.37
CA GLN A 236 2.26 -16.49 5.31
C GLN A 236 2.67 -16.23 6.77
N ARG A 237 3.96 -15.96 7.02
CA ARG A 237 4.42 -15.62 8.37
C ARG A 237 3.94 -14.24 8.81
N PHE A 238 3.88 -13.29 7.89
CA PHE A 238 3.39 -11.94 8.15
C PHE A 238 1.93 -11.98 8.57
N ALA A 239 1.08 -12.72 7.85
CA ALA A 239 -0.32 -12.94 8.23
C ALA A 239 -0.47 -13.48 9.66
N LYS A 240 0.43 -14.35 10.13
CA LYS A 240 0.40 -14.92 11.50
C LYS A 240 0.71 -13.91 12.61
N MET A 241 1.19 -12.70 12.28
CA MET A 241 1.38 -11.60 13.24
C MET A 241 0.04 -11.02 13.72
N PHE A 242 -1.02 -11.20 12.93
CA PHE A 242 -2.35 -10.63 13.17
C PHE A 242 -3.32 -11.79 13.45
N LYS A 243 -3.68 -11.96 14.73
CA LYS A 243 -4.56 -13.03 15.22
C LYS A 243 -5.70 -12.45 16.04
#